data_AF-A0A2W4WGT3-F1
#
_entry.id   AF-A0A2W4WGT3-F1
#
_cell.length_a   1.000
_cell.length_b   1.000
_cell.length_c   1.000
_cell.angle_alpha   90.00
_cell.angle_beta   90.00
_cell.angle_gamma   90.00
#
_symmetry.space_group_name_H-M   'P 1'
#
loop_
_entity.id
_entity.type
_entity.pdbx_description
1 polymer ?
#
loop_
_entity_poly.entity_id
_entity_poly.type
_entity_poly.pdbx_seq_one_letter_code
_entity_poly.pdbx_strand_id
1 'polypeptide(L)'
;MTDLREQYRATTLRILGNFQLLEFALKAYIGRCYKIIHSRVGGTILFDYSEKDVEDQPLGRLLGLFAKLNTNTELIARLRKLQTERNHIAHRSLLIAMSAAYDRGAVEDKYIEYVDLEDELVECLQGLIEENRQPKLRGQSAA
;
A
#
# COMPACT_ATOMS: atom_id res chain seq x y z
N MET A 1 13.11 25.70 -18.75
CA MET A 1 12.69 25.75 -17.33
C MET A 1 11.48 24.85 -17.20
N THR A 2 11.63 23.68 -16.58
CA THR A 2 10.51 22.76 -16.36
C THR A 2 9.56 23.39 -15.34
N ASP A 3 8.27 23.42 -15.65
CA ASP A 3 7.25 24.01 -14.77
C ASP A 3 7.21 23.20 -13.45
N LEU A 4 7.49 23.85 -12.32
CA LEU A 4 7.48 23.22 -10.99
C LEU A 4 6.12 22.55 -10.70
N ARG A 5 5.04 23.10 -11.26
CA ARG A 5 3.70 22.53 -11.16
C ARG A 5 3.56 21.22 -11.92
N GLU A 6 4.17 21.10 -13.09
CA GLU A 6 4.20 19.85 -13.85
C GLU A 6 5.02 18.79 -13.13
N GLN A 7 6.18 19.15 -12.56
CA GLN A 7 6.99 18.23 -11.76
C GLN A 7 6.22 17.75 -10.53
N TYR A 8 5.61 18.66 -9.77
CA TYR A 8 4.80 18.33 -8.60
C TYR A 8 3.64 17.40 -8.96
N ARG A 9 2.94 17.67 -10.08
CA ARG A 9 1.87 16.82 -10.58
C ARG A 9 2.38 15.43 -10.97
N ALA A 10 3.50 15.35 -11.67
CA ALA A 10 4.11 14.09 -12.07
C ALA A 10 4.50 13.24 -10.85
N THR A 11 5.16 13.84 -9.85
CA THR A 11 5.52 13.16 -8.59
C THR A 11 4.28 12.68 -7.85
N THR A 12 3.25 13.52 -7.74
CA THR A 12 1.98 13.14 -7.11
C THR A 12 1.36 11.93 -7.79
N LEU A 13 1.25 11.95 -9.12
CA LEU A 13 0.67 10.84 -9.88
C LEU A 13 1.48 9.55 -9.71
N ARG A 14 2.81 9.66 -9.67
CA ARG A 14 3.72 8.53 -9.44
C ARG A 14 3.50 7.92 -8.05
N ILE A 15 3.45 8.74 -7.00
CA ILE A 15 3.18 8.29 -5.62
C ILE A 15 1.80 7.62 -5.53
N LEU A 16 0.76 8.24 -6.10
CA LEU A 16 -0.59 7.64 -6.11
C LEU A 16 -0.61 6.32 -6.88
N GLY A 17 0.13 6.22 -8.00
CA GLY A 17 0.30 4.97 -8.74
C GLY A 17 0.98 3.88 -7.91
N ASN A 18 2.04 4.22 -7.17
CA ASN A 18 2.72 3.29 -6.27
C ASN A 18 1.79 2.82 -5.13
N PHE A 19 0.92 3.69 -4.60
CA PHE A 19 -0.11 3.28 -3.64
C PHE A 19 -1.12 2.30 -4.25
N GLN A 20 -1.51 2.48 -5.51
CA GLN A 20 -2.37 1.52 -6.21
C GLN A 20 -1.67 0.17 -6.40
N LEU A 21 -0.37 0.17 -6.74
CA LEU A 21 0.42 -1.07 -6.81
C LEU A 21 0.53 -1.77 -5.45
N LEU A 22 0.70 -1.00 -4.37
CA LEU A 22 0.71 -1.53 -3.01
C LEU A 22 -0.63 -2.19 -2.65
N GLU A 23 -1.76 -1.53 -2.95
CA GLU A 23 -3.10 -2.10 -2.76
C GLU A 23 -3.28 -3.40 -3.55
N PHE A 24 -2.85 -3.43 -4.81
CA PHE A 24 -2.90 -4.61 -5.65
C PHE A 24 -2.06 -5.77 -5.06
N ALA A 25 -0.83 -5.49 -4.62
CA ALA A 25 0.05 -6.49 -4.01
C ALA A 25 -0.51 -7.03 -2.68
N LEU A 26 -1.22 -6.21 -1.90
CA LEU A 26 -1.91 -6.65 -0.67
C LEU A 26 -3.07 -7.58 -1.00
N LYS A 27 -3.90 -7.25 -2.00
CA LYS A 27 -5.01 -8.10 -2.45
C LYS A 27 -4.50 -9.45 -2.92
N ALA A 28 -3.43 -9.46 -3.71
CA ALA A 28 -2.77 -10.69 -4.17
C ALA A 28 -2.29 -11.56 -3.00
N TYR A 29 -1.66 -10.95 -1.98
CA TYR A 29 -1.21 -11.66 -0.78
C TYR A 29 -2.38 -12.30 -0.03
N ILE A 30 -3.41 -11.51 0.27
CA ILE A 30 -4.58 -11.98 1.03
C ILE A 30 -5.30 -13.08 0.26
N GLY A 31 -5.50 -12.90 -1.05
CA GLY A 31 -6.09 -13.91 -1.93
C GLY A 31 -5.32 -15.22 -1.94
N ARG A 32 -3.98 -15.15 -1.99
CA ARG A 32 -3.12 -16.33 -1.87
C ARG A 32 -3.28 -17.01 -0.51
N CYS A 33 -3.33 -16.25 0.58
CA CYS A 33 -3.58 -16.80 1.92
C CYS A 33 -4.95 -17.50 1.99
N TYR A 34 -6.02 -16.90 1.44
CA TYR A 34 -7.34 -17.52 1.40
C TYR A 34 -7.34 -18.84 0.63
N LYS A 35 -6.67 -18.91 -0.53
CA LYS A 35 -6.50 -20.17 -1.29
C LYS A 35 -5.79 -21.25 -0.47
N ILE A 36 -4.71 -20.88 0.24
CA ILE A 36 -3.96 -21.81 1.10
C ILE A 36 -4.84 -22.31 2.25
N ILE A 37 -5.54 -21.40 2.95
CA ILE A 37 -6.43 -21.75 4.05
C ILE A 37 -7.54 -22.67 3.55
N HIS A 38 -8.22 -22.29 2.47
CA HIS A 38 -9.29 -23.09 1.86
C HIS A 38 -8.81 -24.50 1.50
N SER A 39 -7.63 -24.63 0.90
CA SER A 39 -7.04 -25.95 0.60
C SER A 39 -6.72 -26.78 1.84
N ARG A 40 -6.49 -26.17 3.01
CA ARG A 40 -6.18 -26.86 4.26
C ARG A 40 -7.42 -27.21 5.09
N VAL A 41 -8.46 -26.39 5.04
CA VAL A 41 -9.71 -26.58 5.82
C VAL A 41 -10.84 -27.17 4.98
N GLY A 42 -10.66 -27.25 3.66
CA GLY A 42 -11.66 -27.74 2.72
C GLY A 42 -12.17 -29.13 3.12
N GLY A 43 -13.49 -29.23 3.29
CA GLY A 43 -14.18 -30.44 3.73
C GLY A 43 -14.40 -30.57 5.23
N THR A 44 -13.76 -29.76 6.07
CA THR A 44 -13.93 -29.78 7.53
C THR A 44 -14.81 -28.63 8.02
N ILE A 45 -14.60 -27.42 7.49
CA ILE A 45 -15.31 -26.20 7.88
C ILE A 45 -15.61 -25.37 6.64
N LEU A 46 -16.78 -24.72 6.59
CA LEU A 46 -17.13 -23.79 5.53
C LEU A 46 -16.18 -22.57 5.56
N PHE A 47 -15.42 -22.39 4.49
CA PHE A 47 -14.55 -21.25 4.28
C PHE A 47 -14.76 -20.70 2.86
N ASP A 48 -15.68 -19.75 2.71
CA ASP A 48 -16.10 -19.20 1.41
C ASP A 48 -15.46 -17.83 1.09
N TYR A 49 -14.38 -17.49 1.78
CA TYR A 49 -13.63 -16.26 1.49
C TYR A 49 -12.84 -16.40 0.18
N SER A 50 -12.93 -15.38 -0.67
CA SER A 50 -12.36 -15.35 -2.01
C SER A 50 -11.63 -14.03 -2.29
N GLU A 51 -10.95 -13.96 -3.43
CA GLU A 51 -10.32 -12.71 -3.92
C GLU A 51 -11.35 -11.59 -4.14
N LYS A 52 -12.61 -11.95 -4.45
CA LYS A 52 -13.69 -10.96 -4.66
C LYS A 52 -14.02 -10.19 -3.40
N ASP A 53 -13.85 -10.80 -2.22
CA ASP A 53 -14.15 -10.15 -0.93
C ASP A 53 -13.17 -9.02 -0.58
N VAL A 54 -12.00 -9.02 -1.22
CA VAL A 54 -10.93 -8.02 -1.01
C VAL A 54 -10.75 -7.07 -2.18
N GLU A 55 -11.44 -7.32 -3.30
CA GLU A 55 -11.29 -6.54 -4.53
C GLU A 55 -11.70 -5.07 -4.36
N ASP A 56 -12.81 -4.81 -3.68
CA ASP A 56 -13.32 -3.45 -3.45
C ASP A 56 -12.92 -2.85 -2.09
N GLN A 57 -12.04 -3.54 -1.34
CA GLN A 57 -11.69 -3.09 0.00
C GLN A 57 -10.68 -1.94 -0.02
N PRO A 58 -10.86 -0.90 0.82
CA PRO A 58 -9.91 0.20 0.93
C PRO A 58 -8.60 -0.27 1.57
N LEU A 59 -7.49 0.42 1.27
CA LEU A 59 -6.14 0.11 1.78
C LEU A 59 -6.12 -0.17 3.29
N GLY A 60 -6.81 0.64 4.10
CA GLY A 60 -6.85 0.43 5.56
C GLY A 60 -7.42 -0.92 5.98
N ARG A 61 -8.45 -1.40 5.27
CA ARG A 61 -9.05 -2.72 5.54
C ARG A 61 -8.15 -3.85 5.05
N LEU A 62 -7.50 -3.67 3.89
CA LEU A 62 -6.48 -4.60 3.39
C LEU A 62 -5.31 -4.73 4.36
N LEU A 63 -4.81 -3.64 4.91
CA LEU A 63 -3.75 -3.66 5.93
C LEU A 63 -4.20 -4.36 7.22
N GLY A 64 -5.45 -4.19 7.62
CA GLY A 64 -6.04 -4.91 8.75
C GLY A 64 -6.07 -6.42 8.53
N LEU A 65 -6.43 -6.88 7.33
CA LEU A 65 -6.41 -8.30 6.95
C LEU A 65 -4.98 -8.83 6.83
N PHE A 66 -4.10 -8.09 6.17
CA PHE A 66 -2.69 -8.42 6.04
C PHE A 66 -2.04 -8.60 7.43
N ALA A 67 -2.33 -7.71 8.38
CA ALA A 67 -1.81 -7.83 9.75
C ALA A 67 -2.28 -9.07 10.52
N LYS A 68 -3.40 -9.68 10.12
CA LYS A 68 -3.87 -10.95 10.70
C LYS A 68 -3.23 -12.17 10.04
N LEU A 69 -2.80 -12.03 8.79
CA LEU A 69 -2.27 -13.12 7.95
C LEU A 69 -0.74 -13.13 7.90
N ASN A 70 -0.10 -12.01 8.23
CA ASN A 70 1.35 -11.82 8.21
C ASN A 70 1.87 -11.54 9.63
N THR A 71 3.08 -12.03 9.94
CA THR A 71 3.75 -11.84 11.24
C THR A 71 4.79 -10.73 11.25
N ASN A 72 5.07 -10.12 10.10
CA ASN A 72 6.02 -9.03 9.92
C ASN A 72 5.45 -7.71 10.47
N THR A 73 5.52 -7.56 11.79
CA THR A 73 5.00 -6.41 12.52
C THR A 73 5.67 -5.09 12.13
N GLU A 74 6.93 -5.13 11.72
CA GLU A 74 7.68 -3.97 11.23
C GLU A 74 7.09 -3.44 9.92
N LEU A 75 6.93 -4.30 8.91
CA LEU A 75 6.31 -3.94 7.64
C LEU A 75 4.87 -3.43 7.84
N ILE A 76 4.09 -4.07 8.71
CA ILE A 76 2.73 -3.63 9.03
C ILE A 76 2.73 -2.22 9.64
N ALA A 77 3.67 -1.91 10.53
CA ALA A 77 3.78 -0.60 11.16
C ALA A 77 4.13 0.49 10.13
N ARG A 78 5.08 0.20 9.23
CA ARG A 78 5.48 1.10 8.13
C ARG A 78 4.31 1.37 7.18
N LEU A 79 3.62 0.32 6.75
CA LEU A 79 2.45 0.42 5.86
C LEU A 79 1.29 1.25 6.46
N ARG A 80 1.06 1.15 7.78
CA ARG A 80 0.05 1.98 8.46
C ARG A 80 0.38 3.46 8.48
N LYS A 81 1.67 3.82 8.60
CA LYS A 81 2.11 5.21 8.48
C LYS A 81 1.83 5.73 7.06
N LEU A 82 2.22 4.95 6.04
CA LEU A 82 2.00 5.27 4.63
C LEU A 82 0.53 5.48 4.26
N GLN A 83 -0.40 4.73 4.87
CA GLN A 83 -1.83 4.93 4.66
C GLN A 83 -2.29 6.35 5.05
N THR A 84 -1.76 6.87 6.16
CA THR A 84 -2.09 8.22 6.65
C THR A 84 -1.60 9.28 5.67
N GLU A 85 -0.37 9.10 5.18
CA GLU A 85 0.25 9.97 4.18
C GLU A 85 -0.48 9.96 2.83
N ARG A 86 -0.93 8.79 2.35
CA ARG A 86 -1.76 8.67 1.14
C ARG A 86 -2.99 9.57 1.21
N ASN A 87 -3.68 9.56 2.35
CA ASN A 87 -4.89 10.39 2.54
C ASN A 87 -4.57 11.88 2.51
N HIS A 88 -3.43 12.28 3.10
CA HIS A 88 -2.97 13.66 3.04
C HIS A 88 -2.59 14.09 1.61
N ILE A 89 -1.89 13.25 0.85
CA ILE A 89 -1.51 13.53 -0.54
C ILE A 89 -2.75 13.64 -1.43
N ALA A 90 -3.68 12.70 -1.34
CA ALA A 90 -4.88 12.71 -2.14
C ALA A 90 -5.69 14.01 -1.93
N HIS A 91 -5.79 14.49 -0.68
CA HIS A 91 -6.54 15.70 -0.37
C HIS A 91 -5.80 16.98 -0.76
N ARG A 92 -4.48 17.06 -0.52
CA ARG A 92 -3.69 18.28 -0.77
C ARG A 92 -3.24 18.45 -2.22
N SER A 93 -2.98 17.35 -2.92
CA SER A 93 -2.66 17.43 -4.35
C SER A 93 -3.79 18.04 -5.18
N LEU A 94 -5.04 17.74 -4.82
CA LEU A 94 -6.23 18.39 -5.40
C LEU A 94 -6.25 19.90 -5.12
N LEU A 95 -5.93 20.32 -3.90
CA LEU A 95 -5.89 21.74 -3.52
C LEU A 95 -4.79 22.51 -4.28
N ILE A 96 -3.57 21.98 -4.33
CA ILE A 96 -2.43 22.65 -4.96
C ILE A 96 -2.56 22.65 -6.49
N ALA A 97 -3.06 21.56 -7.09
CA ALA A 97 -3.23 21.48 -8.54
C ALA A 97 -4.39 22.35 -9.05
N MET A 98 -5.43 22.61 -8.23
CA MET A 98 -6.62 23.35 -8.66
C MET A 98 -6.71 24.80 -8.15
N SER A 99 -5.95 25.19 -7.11
CA SER A 99 -6.03 26.57 -6.61
C SER A 99 -5.34 27.57 -7.55
N ALA A 100 -5.96 28.74 -7.72
CA ALA A 100 -5.39 29.88 -8.42
C ALA A 100 -4.29 30.61 -7.60
N ALA A 101 -4.16 30.28 -6.31
CA ALA A 101 -3.16 30.82 -5.40
C ALA A 101 -1.94 29.88 -5.36
N TYR A 102 -1.12 29.97 -6.40
CA TYR A 102 0.15 29.24 -6.49
C TYR A 102 1.15 29.81 -5.47
N ASP A 103 1.40 29.06 -4.39
CA ASP A 103 2.49 29.33 -3.45
C ASP A 103 3.67 28.40 -3.77
N ARG A 104 4.72 28.98 -4.35
CA ARG A 104 5.93 28.26 -4.75
C ARG A 104 6.69 27.64 -3.57
N GLY A 105 6.77 28.34 -2.44
CA GLY A 105 7.50 27.85 -1.26
C GLY A 105 6.82 26.62 -0.66
N ALA A 106 5.49 26.65 -0.59
CA ALA A 106 4.70 25.50 -0.16
C ALA A 106 4.84 24.28 -1.09
N VAL A 107 5.10 24.48 -2.39
CA VAL A 107 5.34 23.38 -3.34
C VAL A 107 6.74 22.78 -3.17
N GLU A 108 7.77 23.62 -2.99
CA GLU A 108 9.16 23.17 -2.83
C GLU A 108 9.36 22.37 -1.53
N ASP A 109 8.87 22.86 -0.39
CA ASP A 109 8.96 22.12 0.89
C ASP A 109 8.26 20.76 0.82
N LYS A 110 7.11 20.70 0.15
CA LYS A 110 6.34 19.46 -0.01
C LYS A 110 6.91 18.50 -1.02
N TYR A 111 7.65 19.01 -2.01
CA TYR A 111 8.36 18.16 -2.94
C TYR A 111 9.41 17.29 -2.22
N ILE A 112 10.11 17.85 -1.23
CA ILE A 112 11.09 17.11 -0.42
C ILE A 112 10.38 16.00 0.39
N GLU A 113 9.28 16.32 1.08
CA GLU A 113 8.49 15.32 1.82
C GLU A 113 7.97 14.20 0.91
N TYR A 114 7.66 14.49 -0.35
CA TYR A 114 7.16 13.51 -1.32
C TYR A 114 8.26 12.57 -1.81
N VAL A 115 9.50 13.04 -1.91
CA VAL A 115 10.65 12.18 -2.27
C VAL A 115 10.90 11.16 -1.17
N ASP A 116 10.99 11.60 0.09
CA ASP A 116 11.21 10.70 1.23
C ASP A 116 10.07 9.68 1.38
N LEU A 117 8.83 10.12 1.14
CA LEU A 117 7.67 9.23 1.17
C LEU A 117 7.71 8.20 0.03
N GLU A 118 8.13 8.62 -1.15
CA GLU A 118 8.21 7.73 -2.31
C GLU A 118 9.23 6.61 -2.07
N ASP A 119 10.39 6.93 -1.50
CA ASP A 119 11.40 5.93 -1.15
C ASP A 119 10.85 4.92 -0.13
N GLU A 120 10.22 5.39 0.94
CA GLU A 120 9.58 4.53 1.95
C GLU A 120 8.48 3.65 1.34
N LEU A 121 7.70 4.19 0.41
CA LEU A 121 6.64 3.48 -0.29
C LEU A 121 7.19 2.38 -1.20
N VAL A 122 8.27 2.68 -1.94
CA VAL A 122 8.96 1.70 -2.80
C VAL A 122 9.56 0.58 -1.95
N GLU A 123 10.20 0.90 -0.83
CA GLU A 123 10.74 -0.10 0.09
C GLU A 123 9.64 -1.00 0.67
N CYS A 124 8.53 -0.41 1.12
CA CYS A 124 7.39 -1.18 1.63
C CYS A 124 6.76 -2.08 0.54
N LEU A 125 6.66 -1.58 -0.69
CA LEU A 125 6.17 -2.36 -1.83
C LEU A 125 7.11 -3.54 -2.13
N GLN A 126 8.42 -3.31 -2.14
CA GLN A 126 9.42 -4.38 -2.32
C GLN A 126 9.33 -5.42 -1.21
N GLY A 127 9.22 -4.99 0.05
CA GLY A 127 9.02 -5.88 1.19
C GLY A 127 7.76 -6.74 1.06
N LEU A 128 6.66 -6.13 0.62
CA LEU A 128 5.40 -6.85 0.38
C LEU A 128 5.48 -7.83 -0.81
N ILE A 129 6.20 -7.47 -1.87
CA ILE A 129 6.45 -8.37 -3.01
C ILE A 129 7.29 -9.58 -2.56
N GLU A 130 8.28 -9.37 -1.69
CA GLU A 130 9.10 -10.45 -1.16
C GLU A 130 8.30 -11.37 -0.22
N GLU A 131 7.47 -10.82 0.66
CA GLU A 131 6.51 -11.59 1.47
C GLU A 131 5.53 -12.38 0.58
N ASN A 132 5.12 -11.81 -0.55
CA ASN A 132 4.31 -12.50 -1.55
C ASN A 132 5.05 -13.66 -2.21
N ARG A 133 6.36 -13.56 -2.42
CA ARG A 133 7.19 -14.65 -2.98
C ARG A 133 7.40 -15.76 -1.98
N GLN A 134 7.79 -15.41 -0.76
CA GLN A 134 8.13 -16.32 0.33
C GLN A 134 7.26 -16.02 1.56
N PRO A 135 5.98 -16.43 1.57
CA PRO A 135 5.13 -16.19 2.72
C PRO A 135 5.67 -16.95 3.94
N LYS A 136 6.18 -16.20 4.93
CA LYS A 136 6.65 -16.75 6.20
C LYS A 136 5.45 -17.14 7.05
N LEU A 137 4.90 -18.31 6.76
CA LEU A 137 3.80 -18.89 7.53
C LEU A 137 4.33 -19.34 8.89
N ARG A 138 3.59 -19.04 9.98
CA ARG A 138 3.81 -19.66 11.30
C ARG A 138 3.72 -21.18 11.12
N GLY A 139 4.87 -21.84 11.04
CA GLY A 139 4.95 -23.30 10.88
C GLY A 139 6.16 -23.84 10.11
N GLN A 140 6.99 -23.02 9.45
CA GLN A 140 8.20 -23.51 8.77
C GLN A 140 9.44 -23.69 9.68
N SER A 141 9.28 -23.58 11.01
CA SER A 141 10.28 -24.04 11.99
C SER A 141 9.73 -25.22 12.78
N ALA A 142 9.59 -26.37 12.12
CA ALA A 142 9.52 -27.69 12.76
C ALA A 142 9.56 -28.77 11.67
N ALA A 143 10.72 -28.97 11.06
CA ALA A 143 11.12 -30.22 10.43
C ALA A 143 12.65 -30.26 10.39
#